data_AF-X0ZPN0-F1
#
_entry.id   AF-X0ZPN0-F1
#
_cell.length_a   1.000
_cell.length_b   1.000
_cell.length_c   1.000
_cell.angle_alpha   90.00
_cell.angle_beta   90.00
_cell.angle_gamma   90.00
#
_symmetry.space_group_name_H-M   'P 1'
#
loop_
_entity.id
_entity.type
_entity.pdbx_description
1 polymer ?
#
loop_
_entity_poly.entity_id
_entity_poly.type
_entity_poly.pdbx_seq_one_letter_code
_entity_poly.pdbx_strand_id
1 'polypeptide(L)'
;MADTNDDLKTQLREIRNKIRITKVVATRSVKGQKGDSFAGFSAGWQSIQNDYGGAGADAMPDAEEDAENASQGMTLKEARVAHYMIAMTADIAALESAACNGSISDAYFNDTARSVKNNYGRLIQKVMGKTSDASDSESE
;
A
#
# COMPACT_ATOMS: atom_id res chain seq x y z
N MET A 1 0.07 -38.67 2.86
CA MET A 1 0.11 -37.36 3.55
C MET A 1 0.69 -36.22 2.71
N ALA A 2 1.24 -36.47 1.49
CA ALA A 2 1.70 -35.40 0.59
C ALA A 2 0.56 -34.66 -0.15
N ASP A 3 -0.51 -35.37 -0.54
CA ASP A 3 -1.66 -34.81 -1.28
C ASP A 3 -2.34 -33.61 -0.61
N THR A 4 -2.46 -33.63 0.72
CA THR A 4 -3.17 -32.58 1.47
C THR A 4 -2.45 -31.22 1.40
N ASN A 5 -1.13 -31.22 1.25
CA ASN A 5 -0.34 -29.98 1.21
C ASN A 5 -0.45 -29.30 -0.16
N ASP A 6 -0.51 -30.09 -1.23
CA ASP A 6 -0.62 -29.55 -2.59
C ASP A 6 -2.05 -29.07 -2.91
N ASP A 7 -3.08 -29.69 -2.32
CA ASP A 7 -4.46 -29.18 -2.36
C ASP A 7 -4.59 -27.84 -1.61
N LEU A 8 -4.01 -27.73 -0.40
CA LEU A 8 -3.99 -26.47 0.36
C LEU A 8 -3.27 -25.33 -0.39
N LYS A 9 -2.13 -25.59 -1.02
CA LYS A 9 -1.41 -24.58 -1.82
C LYS A 9 -2.24 -24.13 -3.03
N THR A 10 -2.97 -25.04 -3.65
CA THR A 10 -3.84 -24.76 -4.79
C THR A 10 -5.00 -23.87 -4.37
N GLN A 11 -5.69 -24.23 -3.28
CA GLN A 11 -6.76 -23.41 -2.71
C GLN A 11 -6.29 -22.01 -2.31
N LEU A 12 -5.12 -21.90 -1.67
CA LEU A 12 -4.53 -20.59 -1.32
C LEU A 12 -4.21 -19.75 -2.56
N ARG A 13 -3.76 -20.38 -3.65
CA ARG A 13 -3.49 -19.69 -4.92
C ARG A 13 -4.79 -19.18 -5.54
N GLU A 14 -5.86 -19.97 -5.53
CA GLU A 14 -7.17 -19.54 -6.04
C GLU A 14 -7.75 -18.38 -5.24
N ILE A 15 -7.73 -18.47 -3.90
CA ILE A 15 -8.20 -17.39 -3.02
C ILE A 15 -7.40 -16.12 -3.30
N ARG A 16 -6.06 -16.23 -3.39
CA ARG A 16 -5.18 -15.11 -3.72
C ARG A 16 -5.56 -14.44 -5.04
N ASN A 17 -5.93 -15.21 -6.05
CA ASN A 17 -6.29 -14.69 -7.37
C ASN A 17 -7.66 -14.01 -7.40
N LYS A 18 -8.58 -14.40 -6.50
CA LYS A 18 -9.93 -13.83 -6.36
C LYS A 18 -9.96 -12.53 -5.55
N ILE A 19 -8.94 -12.26 -4.74
CA ILE A 19 -8.87 -11.01 -3.97
C ILE A 19 -8.72 -9.82 -4.92
N ARG A 20 -9.59 -8.83 -4.71
CA ARG A 20 -9.58 -7.51 -5.37
C ARG A 20 -9.53 -6.44 -4.29
N ILE A 21 -8.61 -5.50 -4.42
CA ILE A 21 -8.41 -4.41 -3.46
C ILE A 21 -8.78 -3.09 -4.14
N THR A 22 -9.75 -2.39 -3.57
CA THR A 22 -10.26 -1.11 -4.10
C THR A 22 -9.63 0.11 -3.43
N LYS A 23 -9.08 -0.05 -2.22
CA LYS A 23 -8.49 1.05 -1.45
C LYS A 23 -7.23 0.60 -0.73
N VAL A 24 -6.25 1.50 -0.71
CA VAL A 24 -5.02 1.35 0.06
C VAL A 24 -4.86 2.55 0.99
N VAL A 25 -4.50 2.27 2.23
CA VAL A 25 -4.29 3.29 3.27
C VAL A 25 -2.91 3.06 3.87
N ALA A 26 -2.19 4.14 4.14
CA ALA A 26 -0.96 4.09 4.93
C ALA A 26 -0.95 5.27 5.91
N THR A 27 -0.57 4.97 7.14
CA THR A 27 -0.41 5.95 8.22
C THR A 27 0.98 5.82 8.80
N ARG A 28 1.59 6.96 9.10
CA ARG A 28 2.87 7.03 9.79
C ARG A 28 2.81 8.03 10.93
N SER A 29 3.51 7.69 12.01
CA SER A 29 3.92 8.62 13.05
C SER A 29 5.43 8.74 13.14
N VAL A 30 5.90 9.94 13.45
CA VAL A 30 7.29 10.24 13.82
C VAL A 30 7.25 10.81 15.23
N LYS A 31 7.88 10.08 16.16
CA LYS A 31 7.98 10.50 17.55
C LYS A 31 9.12 11.51 17.71
N GLY A 32 8.79 12.66 18.27
CA GLY A 32 9.71 13.78 18.46
C GLY A 32 9.79 14.24 19.91
N GLN A 33 10.80 15.05 20.22
CA GLN A 33 10.94 15.63 21.56
C GLN A 33 9.79 16.60 21.92
N LYS A 34 9.16 17.22 20.92
CA LYS A 34 8.06 18.19 21.10
C LYS A 34 6.68 17.61 20.79
N GLY A 35 6.58 16.28 20.68
CA GLY A 35 5.36 15.57 20.36
C GLY A 35 5.48 14.69 19.13
N ASP A 36 4.37 14.01 18.81
CA ASP A 36 4.30 13.08 17.70
C ASP A 36 3.74 13.79 16.46
N SER A 37 4.37 13.58 15.31
CA SER A 37 3.91 14.08 14.00
C SER A 37 3.25 12.94 13.25
N PHE A 38 2.01 13.13 12.79
CA PHE A 38 1.22 12.10 12.13
C PHE A 38 0.90 12.50 10.68
N ALA A 39 1.02 11.55 9.77
CA ALA A 39 0.53 11.70 8.40
C ALA A 39 -0.18 10.43 7.97
N GLY A 40 -1.30 10.59 7.27
CA GLY A 40 -2.10 9.49 6.74
C GLY A 40 -2.56 9.82 5.34
N PHE A 41 -2.37 8.86 4.44
CA PHE A 41 -2.85 8.97 3.07
C PHE A 41 -3.67 7.74 2.72
N SER A 42 -4.71 7.97 1.93
CA SER A 42 -5.50 6.91 1.33
C SER A 42 -5.67 7.19 -0.15
N ALA A 43 -5.60 6.15 -0.98
CA ALA A 43 -5.95 6.25 -2.39
C ALA A 43 -7.01 5.20 -2.73
N GLY A 44 -8.03 5.64 -3.46
CA GLY A 44 -8.95 4.77 -4.16
C GLY A 44 -8.35 4.36 -5.51
N TRP A 45 -8.57 3.11 -5.90
CA TRP A 45 -8.17 2.60 -7.21
C TRP A 45 -9.17 3.04 -8.28
N GLN A 46 -8.68 3.67 -9.34
CA GLN A 46 -9.51 4.20 -10.45
C GLN A 46 -10.73 4.99 -9.98
N SER A 47 -10.61 5.68 -8.84
CA SER A 47 -11.69 6.48 -8.29
C SER A 47 -11.77 7.79 -9.09
N ILE A 48 -12.47 7.77 -10.22
CA ILE A 48 -13.28 8.93 -10.56
C ILE A 48 -14.41 8.88 -9.54
N GLN A 49 -14.16 9.41 -8.34
CA GLN A 49 -15.27 9.77 -7.47
C GLN A 49 -16.02 10.83 -8.26
N ASN A 50 -17.16 10.45 -8.83
CA ASN A 50 -18.08 11.39 -9.43
C ASN A 50 -18.69 12.18 -8.27
N ASP A 51 -17.92 13.12 -7.72
CA ASP A 51 -18.25 13.90 -6.52
C ASP A 51 -19.35 14.94 -6.81
N TYR A 52 -20.23 14.66 -7.78
CA TYR A 52 -21.55 15.25 -7.90
C TYR A 52 -22.50 14.69 -6.82
N GLY A 53 -22.00 14.58 -5.58
CA GLY A 53 -22.78 14.33 -4.38
C GLY A 53 -23.35 15.62 -3.83
N GLY A 54 -24.24 16.27 -4.60
CA GLY A 54 -25.13 17.28 -4.04
C GLY A 54 -25.95 16.68 -2.88
N ALA A 55 -26.28 17.50 -1.89
CA ALA A 55 -27.06 17.10 -0.71
C ALA A 55 -28.31 16.28 -1.11
N GLY A 56 -28.24 14.95 -0.96
CA GLY A 56 -29.26 14.02 -1.43
C GLY A 56 -28.77 12.62 -1.84
N ALA A 57 -27.45 12.40 -1.96
CA ALA A 57 -26.89 11.09 -2.36
C ALA A 57 -26.92 10.00 -1.27
N ASP A 58 -27.28 10.33 -0.02
CA ASP A 58 -27.39 9.36 1.08
C ASP A 58 -28.61 8.41 0.98
N ALA A 59 -29.39 8.48 -0.12
CA ALA A 59 -30.67 7.78 -0.22
C ALA A 59 -30.63 6.39 -0.88
N MET A 60 -29.56 5.99 -1.58
CA MET A 60 -29.51 4.67 -2.22
C MET A 60 -28.08 4.09 -2.21
N PRO A 61 -27.81 3.03 -1.43
CA PRO A 61 -26.66 2.17 -1.68
C PRO A 61 -27.02 1.28 -2.87
N ASP A 62 -26.76 1.74 -4.08
CA ASP A 62 -26.94 0.92 -5.28
C ASP A 62 -25.89 -0.20 -5.25
N ALA A 63 -26.32 -1.40 -4.83
CA ALA A 63 -25.49 -2.60 -4.74
C ALA A 63 -24.85 -3.00 -6.09
N GLU A 64 -25.32 -2.43 -7.20
CA GLU A 64 -24.74 -2.57 -8.54
C GLU A 64 -23.43 -1.78 -8.69
N GLU A 65 -23.32 -0.59 -8.08
CA GLU A 65 -22.11 0.24 -8.13
C GLU A 65 -20.95 -0.41 -7.34
N ASP A 66 -21.26 -1.03 -6.19
CA ASP A 66 -20.29 -1.79 -5.38
C ASP A 66 -19.78 -3.05 -6.10
N ALA A 67 -20.63 -3.73 -6.88
CA ALA A 67 -20.26 -4.92 -7.64
C ALA A 67 -19.35 -4.58 -8.83
N GLU A 68 -19.63 -3.48 -9.55
CA GLU A 68 -18.76 -2.98 -10.62
C GLU A 68 -17.41 -2.51 -10.07
N ASN A 69 -17.41 -1.79 -8.94
CA ASN A 69 -16.19 -1.35 -8.25
C ASN A 69 -15.31 -2.51 -7.76
N ALA A 70 -15.92 -3.60 -7.28
CA ALA A 70 -15.19 -4.80 -6.87
C ALA A 70 -14.55 -5.54 -8.06
N SER A 71 -15.19 -5.52 -9.22
CA SER A 71 -14.67 -6.17 -10.44
C SER A 71 -13.45 -5.46 -11.02
N GLN A 72 -13.32 -4.14 -10.77
CA GLN A 72 -12.25 -3.27 -11.27
C GLN A 72 -11.08 -3.09 -10.27
N GLY A 73 -11.15 -3.70 -9.08
CA GLY A 73 -10.14 -3.55 -8.04
C GLY A 73 -8.74 -4.06 -8.41
N MET A 74 -7.73 -3.53 -7.73
CA MET A 74 -6.34 -3.95 -7.88
C MET A 74 -6.17 -5.43 -7.56
N THR A 75 -5.31 -6.09 -8.32
CA THR A 75 -4.70 -7.36 -7.90
C THR A 75 -3.84 -7.13 -6.65
N LEU A 76 -3.56 -8.21 -5.90
CA LEU A 76 -2.67 -8.13 -4.75
C LEU A 76 -1.28 -7.57 -5.08
N LYS A 77 -0.78 -7.81 -6.31
CA LYS A 77 0.52 -7.30 -6.74
C LYS A 77 0.47 -5.77 -6.89
N GLU A 78 -0.55 -5.26 -7.57
CA GLU A 78 -0.78 -3.82 -7.78
C GLU A 78 -1.04 -3.11 -6.46
N ALA A 79 -1.91 -3.68 -5.62
CA ALA A 79 -2.22 -3.11 -4.32
C ALA A 79 -0.99 -2.99 -3.41
N ARG A 80 -0.06 -3.95 -3.48
CA ARG A 80 1.21 -3.87 -2.74
C ARG A 80 2.09 -2.73 -3.24
N VAL A 81 2.20 -2.55 -4.56
CA VAL A 81 2.94 -1.43 -5.14
C VAL A 81 2.30 -0.10 -4.75
N ALA A 82 0.98 0.01 -4.91
CA ALA A 82 0.22 1.20 -4.52
C ALA A 82 0.38 1.52 -3.03
N HIS A 83 0.29 0.51 -2.16
CA HIS A 83 0.53 0.66 -0.73
C HIS A 83 1.94 1.18 -0.44
N TYR A 84 2.98 0.63 -1.06
CA TYR A 84 4.36 1.12 -0.86
C TYR A 84 4.54 2.56 -1.32
N MET A 85 3.90 2.97 -2.42
CA MET A 85 3.95 4.35 -2.89
C MET A 85 3.30 5.31 -1.87
N ILE A 86 2.12 4.95 -1.36
CA ILE A 86 1.38 5.77 -0.39
C ILE A 86 2.08 5.80 0.97
N ALA A 87 2.61 4.65 1.42
CA ALA A 87 3.36 4.55 2.67
C ALA A 87 4.65 5.39 2.63
N MET A 88 5.34 5.41 1.49
CA MET A 88 6.50 6.29 1.29
C MET A 88 6.10 7.77 1.44
N THR A 89 4.98 8.19 0.84
CA THR A 89 4.47 9.56 0.96
C THR A 89 4.06 9.89 2.39
N ALA A 90 3.39 8.96 3.09
CA ALA A 90 3.05 9.09 4.51
C ALA A 90 4.29 9.26 5.38
N ASP A 91 5.33 8.45 5.15
CA ASP A 91 6.59 8.53 5.88
C ASP A 91 7.28 9.88 5.68
N ILE A 92 7.36 10.35 4.44
CA ILE A 92 8.00 11.64 4.13
C ILE A 92 7.20 12.80 4.75
N ALA A 93 5.88 12.82 4.61
CA ALA A 93 5.06 13.91 5.14
C ALA A 93 5.11 13.98 6.67
N ALA A 94 5.16 12.83 7.35
CA ALA A 94 5.32 12.79 8.81
C ALA A 94 6.70 13.33 9.24
N LEU A 95 7.76 13.00 8.48
CA LEU A 95 9.10 13.51 8.72
C LEU A 95 9.21 15.02 8.43
N GLU A 96 8.59 15.50 7.36
CA GLU A 96 8.51 16.94 7.05
C GLU A 96 7.80 17.70 8.17
N SER A 97 6.67 17.19 8.64
CA SER A 97 5.93 17.78 9.75
C SER A 97 6.76 17.84 11.03
N ALA A 98 7.53 16.78 11.32
CA ALA A 98 8.44 16.72 12.46
C ALA A 98 9.65 17.66 12.32
N ALA A 99 10.12 17.93 11.09
CA ALA A 99 11.17 18.91 10.85
C ALA A 99 10.63 20.33 11.00
N CYS A 100 9.46 20.63 10.41
CA CYS A 100 8.81 21.94 10.47
C CYS A 100 8.47 22.38 11.90
N ASN A 101 8.02 21.46 12.77
CA ASN A 101 7.77 21.77 14.18
C ASN A 101 9.06 21.78 15.04
N GLY A 102 10.22 21.51 14.43
CA GLY A 102 11.53 21.49 15.08
C GLY A 102 11.67 20.36 16.10
N SER A 103 11.01 19.22 15.87
CA SER A 103 11.17 18.00 16.67
C SER A 103 12.36 17.15 16.22
N ILE A 104 12.77 17.27 14.96
CA ILE A 104 13.98 16.69 14.39
C ILE A 104 14.79 17.76 13.66
N SER A 105 16.08 17.50 13.40
CA SER A 105 16.92 18.40 12.62
C SER A 105 16.71 18.23 11.11
N ASP A 106 16.94 19.29 10.34
CA ASP A 106 16.87 19.24 8.88
C ASP A 106 17.89 18.26 8.27
N ALA A 107 19.06 18.12 8.89
CA ALA A 107 20.05 17.13 8.48
C ALA A 107 19.49 15.70 8.64
N TYR A 108 18.90 15.40 9.79
CA TYR A 108 18.27 14.10 10.05
C TYR A 108 17.09 13.84 9.11
N PHE A 109 16.27 14.86 8.85
CA PHE A 109 15.18 14.78 7.87
C PHE A 109 15.69 14.39 6.49
N ASN A 110 16.66 15.12 5.95
CA ASN A 110 17.17 14.91 4.59
C ASN A 110 17.78 13.52 4.42
N ASP A 111 18.57 13.05 5.39
CA ASP A 111 19.20 11.73 5.34
C ASP A 111 18.16 10.61 5.46
N THR A 112 17.20 10.77 6.37
CA THR A 112 16.14 9.77 6.59
C THR A 112 15.20 9.69 5.39
N ALA A 113 14.77 10.82 4.84
CA ALA A 113 13.89 10.87 3.68
C ALA A 113 14.53 10.22 2.44
N ARG A 114 15.85 10.41 2.23
CA ARG A 114 16.60 9.70 1.18
C ARG A 114 16.62 8.19 1.41
N SER A 115 16.88 7.75 2.64
CA SER A 115 16.88 6.34 3.01
C SER A 115 15.50 5.69 2.80
N VAL A 116 14.44 6.35 3.23
CA VAL A 116 13.03 5.93 3.04
C VAL A 116 12.71 5.71 1.56
N LYS A 117 13.02 6.70 0.70
CA LYS A 117 12.80 6.59 -0.76
C LYS A 117 13.53 5.39 -1.35
N ASN A 118 14.79 5.19 -0.97
CA ASN A 118 15.59 4.06 -1.44
C ASN A 118 15.02 2.70 -1.00
N ASN A 119 14.57 2.60 0.26
CA ASN A 119 14.03 1.37 0.81
C ASN A 119 12.69 0.98 0.16
N TYR A 120 11.75 1.92 0.01
CA TYR A 120 10.52 1.65 -0.73
C TYR A 120 10.77 1.36 -2.20
N GLY A 121 11.74 2.04 -2.84
CA GLY A 121 12.17 1.72 -4.19
C GLY A 121 12.62 0.27 -4.36
N ARG A 122 13.41 -0.26 -3.41
CA ARG A 122 13.79 -1.69 -3.39
C ARG A 122 12.59 -2.62 -3.21
N LEU A 123 11.66 -2.28 -2.32
CA LEU A 123 10.45 -3.08 -2.10
C LEU A 123 9.55 -3.13 -3.33
N ILE A 124 9.38 -1.99 -4.01
CA ILE A 124 8.62 -1.90 -5.26
C ILE A 124 9.31 -2.74 -6.34
N GLN A 125 10.64 -2.63 -6.50
CA GLN A 125 11.39 -3.45 -7.46
C GLN A 125 11.26 -4.95 -7.17
N LYS A 126 11.30 -5.36 -5.90
CA LYS A 126 11.10 -6.77 -5.48
C LYS A 126 9.72 -7.27 -5.87
N VAL A 127 8.68 -6.43 -5.75
CA VAL A 127 7.33 -6.80 -6.18
C VAL A 127 7.20 -6.76 -7.70
N MET A 128 7.79 -5.78 -8.39
CA MET A 128 7.61 -5.59 -9.83
C MET A 128 8.41 -6.59 -10.68
N GLY A 129 9.66 -6.91 -10.36
CA GLY A 129 10.45 -7.78 -11.24
C GLY A 129 11.95 -7.91 -10.99
N LYS A 130 12.41 -8.09 -9.75
CA LYS A 130 13.77 -8.62 -9.51
C LYS A 130 13.75 -9.77 -8.51
N THR A 131 13.44 -10.96 -9.03
CA THR A 131 13.99 -12.23 -8.57
C THR A 131 15.24 -12.47 -9.43
N SER A 132 16.34 -11.76 -9.14
CA SER A 132 17.67 -12.19 -9.60
C SER A 132 18.33 -12.83 -8.37
N ASP A 133 18.58 -14.13 -8.49
CA ASP A 133 19.28 -15.04 -7.57
C ASP A 133 18.48 -15.62 -6.40
N ALA A 134 17.74 -16.70 -6.73
CA ALA A 134 17.85 -17.99 -6.05
C ALA A 134 17.27 -19.04 -7.00
N SER A 135 18.12 -19.51 -7.90
CA SER A 135 17.88 -20.65 -8.78
C SER A 135 17.57 -21.90 -7.96
N ASP A 136 16.61 -22.65 -8.47
CA ASP A 136 16.52 -24.10 -8.39
C ASP A 136 17.90 -24.76 -8.24
N SER A 137 18.19 -25.29 -7.05
CA SER A 137 19.22 -26.29 -6.83
C SER A 137 18.82 -27.21 -5.68
N GLU A 138 17.64 -27.84 -5.80
CA GLU A 138 17.35 -29.10 -5.10
C GLU A 138 16.60 -30.01 -6.08
N SER A 139 17.36 -30.49 -7.06
CA SER A 139 17.07 -31.71 -7.78
C SER A 139 18.35 -32.55 -7.79
N GLU A 140 18.50 -33.38 -6.77
CA GLU A 140 19.16 -34.70 -6.79
C GLU A 140 18.60 -35.54 -5.64
#